data_AF-A0A940KQK1-F1
#
_entry.id   AF-A0A940KQK1-F1
#
_cell.length_a   1.000
_cell.length_b   1.000
_cell.length_c   1.000
_cell.angle_alpha   90.00
_cell.angle_beta   90.00
_cell.angle_gamma   90.00
#
_symmetry.space_group_name_H-M   'P 1'
#
loop_
_entity.id
_entity.type
_entity.pdbx_description
1 polymer ?
#
loop_
_entity_poly.entity_id
_entity_poly.type
_entity_poly.pdbx_seq_one_letter_code
_entity_poly.pdbx_strand_id
1 'polypeptide(L)'
;MKSIVIKSCLLLAIGAMVVTDADAQRSGRRRTGTNPPANQQQQETQQNNNNTAPPSNYNPYGNIPIVVDSASIASDTAIKKSLRNENAYDKSSVNSRTPLDYEHLRADDALFAEKVWRELDLREKMNQTFRYEAESDNGSQMFINILMKAVTSGQVTAFEDDRFTTPITGESVTQASAGAMDTVPQVDPQDPSKVLRYVVTRTSFDPKTVLKLRIKEEWVFDREASRLFCRILGIAPLKSQFMPDGRERPGSTVMFWVYYPDLRPVLTKYEVYNPKNMGNSRMTWEELFESRMFSSYIVKSTIDNSANRNIRTYIKDPILALLEGDAIKEKIFNYEQD
;
A
#
# COMPACT_ATOMS: atom_id res chain seq x y z
N MET A 1 -3.08 -42.41 -45.51
CA MET A 1 -1.72 -42.08 -46.02
C MET A 1 -1.62 -40.66 -46.61
N LYS A 2 -2.15 -39.63 -45.93
CA LYS A 2 -2.03 -38.22 -46.36
C LYS A 2 -1.62 -37.26 -45.22
N SER A 3 -1.60 -37.72 -43.97
CA SER A 3 -1.18 -36.93 -42.80
C SER A 3 0.29 -37.13 -42.39
N ILE A 4 0.97 -38.14 -42.95
CA ILE A 4 2.39 -38.46 -42.66
C ILE A 4 3.34 -37.62 -43.53
N VAL A 5 2.93 -37.29 -44.76
CA VAL A 5 3.74 -36.48 -45.70
C VAL A 5 3.82 -35.01 -45.25
N ILE A 6 2.73 -34.47 -44.69
CA ILE A 6 2.68 -33.07 -44.22
C ILE A 6 3.52 -32.86 -42.96
N LYS A 7 3.56 -33.84 -42.04
CA LYS A 7 4.42 -33.77 -40.84
C LYS A 7 5.90 -33.95 -41.16
N SER A 8 6.23 -34.68 -42.24
CA SER A 8 7.61 -34.87 -42.69
C SER A 8 8.17 -33.63 -43.41
N CYS A 9 7.33 -32.89 -44.14
CA CYS A 9 7.75 -31.62 -44.77
C CYS A 9 7.92 -30.47 -43.77
N LEU A 10 7.22 -30.48 -42.62
CA LEU A 10 7.38 -29.44 -41.59
C LEU A 10 8.65 -29.65 -40.74
N LEU A 11 9.09 -30.90 -40.56
CA LEU A 11 10.33 -31.24 -39.87
C LEU A 11 11.60 -30.98 -40.71
N LEU A 12 11.49 -30.98 -42.04
CA LEU A 12 12.57 -30.63 -42.97
C LEU A 12 12.78 -29.11 -43.11
N ALA A 13 11.81 -28.27 -42.71
CA ALA A 13 11.93 -26.81 -42.76
C ALA A 13 12.55 -26.19 -41.48
N ILE A 14 12.63 -26.95 -40.38
CA ILE A 14 13.19 -26.48 -39.10
C ILE A 14 14.68 -26.91 -38.94
N GLY A 15 15.18 -27.83 -39.77
CA GLY A 15 16.57 -28.31 -39.76
C GLY A 15 17.60 -27.46 -40.51
N ALA A 16 17.23 -26.30 -41.06
CA ALA A 16 18.10 -25.48 -41.93
C ALA A 16 18.59 -24.16 -41.32
N MET A 17 18.43 -23.94 -40.00
CA MET A 17 18.94 -22.74 -39.32
C MET A 17 19.69 -23.09 -38.02
N VAL A 18 20.78 -23.85 -38.12
CA VAL A 18 21.83 -23.87 -37.08
C VAL A 18 23.18 -24.04 -37.78
N VAL A 19 24.18 -23.31 -37.25
CA VAL A 19 25.63 -23.32 -37.55
C VAL A 19 26.09 -22.30 -38.60
N THR A 20 26.64 -21.17 -38.11
CA THR A 20 28.02 -20.74 -38.41
C THR A 20 28.52 -19.82 -37.29
N ASP A 21 29.25 -20.38 -36.34
CA ASP A 21 30.28 -19.65 -35.60
C ASP A 21 31.60 -19.82 -36.35
N ALA A 22 32.33 -18.73 -36.54
CA ALA A 22 33.70 -18.77 -37.06
C ALA A 22 34.56 -17.72 -36.33
N ASP A 23 35.27 -18.19 -35.31
CA ASP A 23 36.46 -17.56 -34.77
C ASP A 23 37.58 -17.54 -35.83
N ALA A 24 38.28 -16.41 -35.97
CA ALA A 24 39.60 -16.39 -36.60
C ALA A 24 40.47 -15.24 -36.07
N GLN A 25 41.37 -15.58 -35.16
CA GLN A 25 42.57 -14.81 -34.84
C GLN A 25 43.45 -14.65 -36.11
N ARG A 26 43.98 -13.44 -36.37
CA ARG A 26 45.27 -13.35 -37.08
C ARG A 26 46.10 -12.10 -36.76
N SER A 27 47.35 -12.41 -36.41
CA SER A 27 48.54 -11.62 -36.13
C SER A 27 48.75 -10.31 -36.88
N GLY A 28 49.32 -9.33 -36.17
CA GLY A 28 49.86 -8.09 -36.72
C GLY A 28 51.13 -8.28 -37.58
N ARG A 29 51.31 -7.36 -38.53
CA ARG A 29 52.57 -7.17 -39.25
C ARG A 29 52.80 -5.67 -39.50
N ARG A 30 53.89 -5.16 -38.90
CA ARG A 30 54.47 -3.83 -39.13
C ARG A 30 54.86 -3.64 -40.60
N ARG A 31 54.62 -2.44 -41.14
CA ARG A 31 55.47 -1.83 -42.16
C ARG A 31 55.71 -0.35 -41.83
N THR A 32 56.99 -0.03 -41.76
CA THR A 32 57.64 1.27 -41.54
C THR A 32 57.80 2.06 -42.84
N GLY A 33 57.50 3.37 -42.77
CA GLY A 33 58.21 4.49 -43.39
C GLY A 33 58.18 4.68 -44.91
N THR A 34 57.80 5.87 -45.40
CA THR A 34 58.73 6.96 -45.83
C THR A 34 57.93 8.23 -46.22
N ASN A 35 58.35 9.40 -45.73
CA ASN A 35 57.80 10.75 -46.00
C ASN A 35 58.30 11.36 -47.33
N PRO A 36 57.61 12.41 -47.84
CA PRO A 36 58.29 13.72 -48.01
C PRO A 36 57.50 14.94 -47.46
N PRO A 37 58.08 16.16 -47.41
CA PRO A 37 57.92 17.06 -46.26
C PRO A 37 57.17 18.40 -46.49
N ALA A 38 56.83 19.02 -45.34
CA ALA A 38 56.90 20.43 -44.93
C ALA A 38 55.87 21.50 -45.36
N ASN A 39 55.28 22.09 -44.29
CA ASN A 39 54.74 23.46 -44.10
C ASN A 39 53.47 23.86 -44.87
N GLN A 40 52.47 24.54 -44.32
CA GLN A 40 52.10 24.99 -42.96
C GLN A 40 50.69 25.59 -43.13
N GLN A 41 49.68 25.11 -42.42
CA GLN A 41 48.49 25.88 -42.01
C GLN A 41 47.72 25.07 -40.96
N GLN A 42 47.61 25.65 -39.77
CA GLN A 42 47.06 25.05 -38.55
C GLN A 42 45.56 24.79 -38.73
N GLN A 43 45.16 23.52 -38.66
CA GLN A 43 43.78 23.15 -38.38
C GLN A 43 43.61 23.08 -36.87
N GLU A 44 42.65 23.85 -36.37
CA GLU A 44 42.16 23.84 -35.01
C GLU A 44 41.67 22.42 -34.66
N THR A 45 42.45 21.70 -33.87
CA THR A 45 41.95 20.55 -33.11
C THR A 45 40.96 21.08 -32.09
N GLN A 46 39.66 20.93 -32.38
CA GLN A 46 38.64 20.95 -31.33
C GLN A 46 38.92 19.77 -30.39
N GLN A 47 39.54 20.06 -29.25
CA GLN A 47 39.39 19.23 -28.07
C GLN A 47 37.91 19.24 -27.72
N ASN A 48 37.22 18.14 -27.98
CA ASN A 48 35.95 17.86 -27.32
C ASN A 48 36.27 17.60 -25.83
N ASN A 49 36.32 18.69 -25.06
CA ASN A 49 36.32 18.65 -23.61
C ASN A 49 34.96 18.10 -23.19
N ASN A 50 34.89 16.79 -22.95
CA ASN A 50 33.85 16.20 -22.12
C ASN A 50 34.10 16.63 -20.68
N ASN A 51 33.83 17.90 -20.37
CA ASN A 51 33.80 18.41 -19.01
C ASN A 51 32.36 18.69 -18.63
N THR A 52 31.58 17.62 -18.44
CA THR A 52 30.27 17.64 -17.78
C THR A 52 30.40 17.35 -16.28
N ALA A 53 31.58 17.60 -15.70
CA ALA A 53 31.73 17.64 -14.25
C ALA A 53 31.28 19.04 -13.77
N PRO A 54 30.29 19.14 -12.86
CA PRO A 54 29.95 20.43 -12.25
C PRO A 54 31.21 21.00 -11.58
N PRO A 55 31.49 22.31 -11.71
CA PRO A 55 32.71 22.89 -11.15
C PRO A 55 32.78 22.65 -9.64
N SER A 56 33.98 22.39 -9.11
CA SER A 56 34.20 22.30 -7.66
C SER A 56 33.82 23.65 -7.03
N ASN A 57 32.77 23.67 -6.21
CA ASN A 57 32.03 24.84 -5.67
C ASN A 57 30.80 25.33 -6.46
N TYR A 58 30.26 24.55 -7.39
CA TYR A 58 28.92 24.81 -7.92
C TYR A 58 27.85 24.53 -6.85
N ASN A 59 27.35 25.60 -6.22
CA ASN A 59 26.11 25.54 -5.44
C ASN A 59 24.97 26.09 -6.31
N PRO A 60 24.08 25.24 -6.86
CA PRO A 60 22.97 25.68 -7.71
C PRO A 60 21.99 26.63 -7.02
N TYR A 61 22.05 26.72 -5.69
CA TYR A 61 21.16 27.53 -4.87
C TYR A 61 21.86 28.73 -4.19
N GLY A 62 23.11 29.05 -4.55
CA GLY A 62 23.76 30.30 -4.13
C GLY A 62 23.67 30.62 -2.63
N ASN A 63 24.02 29.67 -1.75
CA ASN A 63 23.97 29.84 -0.29
C ASN A 63 22.59 30.21 0.30
N ILE A 64 21.50 30.07 -0.47
CA ILE A 64 20.14 30.27 0.02
C ILE A 64 19.78 29.14 1.00
N PRO A 65 19.30 29.45 2.22
CA PRO A 65 18.95 28.43 3.20
C PRO A 65 17.74 27.60 2.74
N ILE A 66 17.86 26.28 2.88
CA ILE A 66 16.76 25.32 2.68
C ILE A 66 16.21 25.01 4.07
N VAL A 67 14.92 25.32 4.28
CA VAL A 67 14.23 25.08 5.55
C VAL A 67 13.10 24.08 5.30
N VAL A 68 13.03 23.04 6.12
CA VAL A 68 11.86 22.15 6.12
C VAL A 68 10.74 22.84 6.89
N ASP A 69 9.60 23.04 6.23
CA ASP A 69 8.43 23.56 6.92
C ASP A 69 7.84 22.46 7.80
N SER A 70 8.17 22.51 9.08
CA SER A 70 7.65 21.58 10.09
C SER A 70 6.22 21.96 10.51
N ALA A 71 5.76 23.18 10.19
CA ALA A 71 4.44 23.67 10.56
C ALA A 71 3.35 23.20 9.57
N SER A 72 3.68 22.98 8.29
CA SER A 72 2.75 22.33 7.33
C SER A 72 2.65 20.80 7.50
N ILE A 73 3.56 20.19 8.26
CA ILE A 73 3.47 18.78 8.68
C ILE A 73 2.46 18.60 9.82
N ALA A 74 2.23 19.65 10.63
CA ALA A 74 1.15 19.67 11.59
C ALA A 74 -0.18 19.79 10.81
N SER A 75 -0.74 18.63 10.48
CA SER A 75 -2.00 18.46 9.77
C SER A 75 -3.07 19.50 10.19
N ASP A 76 -3.37 20.43 9.28
CA ASP A 76 -4.59 21.27 9.31
C ASP A 76 -5.88 20.41 9.14
N THR A 77 -5.71 19.09 9.10
CA THR A 77 -6.75 18.06 9.09
C THR A 77 -7.01 17.48 10.49
N ALA A 78 -6.55 18.15 11.56
CA ALA A 78 -6.96 17.81 12.91
C ALA A 78 -8.43 18.23 13.09
N ILE A 79 -9.35 17.33 12.71
CA ILE A 79 -10.79 17.52 12.91
C ILE A 79 -11.03 17.83 14.38
N LYS A 80 -11.45 19.07 14.65
CA LYS A 80 -11.50 19.64 15.99
C LYS A 80 -12.60 18.92 16.77
N LYS A 81 -12.23 18.36 17.92
CA LYS A 81 -13.19 17.79 18.87
C LYS A 81 -14.08 18.92 19.40
N SER A 82 -15.39 18.71 19.48
CA SER A 82 -16.22 19.65 20.23
C SER A 82 -15.82 19.63 21.71
N LEU A 83 -15.73 20.82 22.29
CA LEU A 83 -15.41 20.99 23.72
C LEU A 83 -16.68 20.96 24.60
N ARG A 84 -17.87 20.93 23.99
CA ARG A 84 -19.16 20.87 24.68
C ARG A 84 -19.96 19.68 24.16
N ASN A 85 -20.96 19.24 24.92
CA ASN A 85 -21.88 18.23 24.43
C ASN A 85 -22.79 18.85 23.36
N GLU A 86 -22.75 18.31 22.14
CA GLU A 86 -23.62 18.74 21.03
C GLU A 86 -25.05 18.18 21.17
N ASN A 87 -25.23 17.13 21.96
CA ASN A 87 -26.51 16.45 22.11
C ASN A 87 -27.30 17.00 23.30
N ALA A 88 -28.63 17.02 23.19
CA ALA A 88 -29.53 17.35 24.30
C ALA A 88 -29.54 16.30 25.44
N TYR A 89 -28.84 15.19 25.25
CA TYR A 89 -28.73 14.06 26.16
C TYR A 89 -27.26 13.62 26.29
N ASP A 90 -26.92 12.90 27.36
CA ASP A 90 -25.57 12.41 27.59
C ASP A 90 -25.29 11.11 26.82
N LYS A 91 -24.16 11.06 26.10
CA LYS A 91 -23.64 9.88 25.38
C LYS A 91 -22.44 9.23 26.07
N SER A 92 -22.18 9.55 27.33
CA SER A 92 -21.08 8.99 28.12
C SER A 92 -21.00 7.46 28.09
N SER A 93 -22.14 6.77 28.03
CA SER A 93 -22.23 5.31 27.93
C SER A 93 -21.61 4.72 26.66
N VAL A 94 -21.55 5.47 25.56
CA VAL A 94 -20.89 5.06 24.32
C VAL A 94 -19.37 5.08 24.48
N ASN A 95 -18.86 6.09 25.18
CA ASN A 95 -17.42 6.29 25.40
C ASN A 95 -16.81 5.29 26.39
N SER A 96 -17.63 4.70 27.26
CA SER A 96 -17.22 3.70 28.25
C SER A 96 -17.41 2.24 27.81
N ARG A 97 -17.82 1.99 26.55
CA ARG A 97 -18.01 0.63 26.04
C ARG A 97 -16.69 -0.13 25.94
N THR A 98 -16.65 -1.31 26.55
CA THR A 98 -15.58 -2.30 26.36
C THR A 98 -16.04 -3.41 25.42
N PRO A 99 -15.17 -3.92 24.54
CA PRO A 99 -15.50 -5.05 23.68
C PRO A 99 -15.72 -6.31 24.51
N LEU A 100 -16.51 -7.24 23.99
CA LEU A 100 -16.64 -8.56 24.59
C LEU A 100 -15.35 -9.35 24.38
N ASP A 101 -14.92 -10.09 25.40
CA ASP A 101 -13.76 -10.95 25.26
C ASP A 101 -14.05 -12.05 24.23
N TYR A 102 -13.03 -12.39 23.44
CA TYR A 102 -13.14 -13.54 22.55
C TYR A 102 -13.21 -14.82 23.36
N GLU A 103 -13.94 -15.79 22.81
CA GLU A 103 -13.92 -17.15 23.32
C GLU A 103 -12.49 -17.70 23.33
N HIS A 104 -12.16 -18.54 24.30
CA HIS A 104 -10.86 -19.19 24.31
C HIS A 104 -10.91 -20.41 23.40
N LEU A 105 -10.16 -20.39 22.29
CA LEU A 105 -9.99 -21.56 21.44
C LEU A 105 -8.74 -22.32 21.87
N ARG A 106 -8.92 -23.58 22.24
CA ARG A 106 -7.83 -24.48 22.57
C ARG A 106 -7.19 -24.99 21.28
N ALA A 107 -5.86 -24.99 21.23
CA ALA A 107 -5.12 -25.46 20.06
C ALA A 107 -5.41 -26.93 19.71
N ASP A 108 -5.68 -27.77 20.72
CA ASP A 108 -5.96 -29.19 20.53
C ASP A 108 -7.32 -29.47 19.87
N ASP A 109 -8.28 -28.54 20.01
CA ASP A 109 -9.63 -28.67 19.43
C ASP A 109 -9.76 -28.00 18.05
N ALA A 110 -8.75 -27.23 17.65
CA ALA A 110 -8.64 -26.65 16.32
C ALA A 110 -8.24 -27.71 15.27
N LEU A 111 -9.24 -28.38 14.68
CA LEU A 111 -9.02 -29.40 13.63
C LEU A 111 -8.48 -28.79 12.33
N PHE A 112 -8.89 -27.56 12.04
CA PHE A 112 -8.53 -26.83 10.84
C PHE A 112 -8.33 -25.37 11.21
N ALA A 113 -7.20 -24.78 10.78
CA ALA A 113 -6.89 -23.38 11.04
C ALA A 113 -6.15 -22.80 9.82
N GLU A 114 -6.80 -21.88 9.12
CA GLU A 114 -6.27 -21.28 7.91
C GLU A 114 -6.30 -19.76 7.95
N LYS A 115 -5.20 -19.16 7.55
CA LYS A 115 -5.05 -17.70 7.48
C LYS A 115 -5.36 -17.22 6.07
N VAL A 116 -6.18 -16.18 6.01
CA VAL A 116 -6.66 -15.59 4.77
C VAL A 116 -6.41 -14.10 4.82
N TRP A 117 -5.92 -13.55 3.72
CA TRP A 117 -5.81 -12.11 3.52
C TRP A 117 -6.87 -11.70 2.51
N ARG A 118 -7.71 -10.77 2.92
CA ARG A 118 -8.80 -10.23 2.11
C ARG A 118 -8.54 -8.77 1.78
N GLU A 119 -8.90 -8.37 0.57
CA GLU A 119 -9.00 -6.97 0.20
C GLU A 119 -10.45 -6.52 0.19
N LEU A 120 -10.70 -5.39 0.84
CA LEU A 120 -11.98 -4.72 0.93
C LEU A 120 -11.85 -3.43 0.12
N ASP A 121 -12.56 -3.34 -1.00
CA ASP A 121 -12.58 -2.14 -1.84
C ASP A 121 -13.65 -1.17 -1.34
N LEU A 122 -13.22 0.02 -0.94
CA LEU A 122 -14.07 1.05 -0.33
C LEU A 122 -14.98 1.74 -1.36
N ARG A 123 -14.78 1.48 -2.65
CA ARG A 123 -15.65 1.97 -3.73
C ARG A 123 -16.91 1.14 -3.88
N GLU A 124 -16.93 -0.09 -3.37
CA GLU A 124 -18.10 -0.95 -3.43
C GLU A 124 -19.24 -0.40 -2.57
N LYS A 125 -20.48 -0.59 -3.03
CA LYS A 125 -21.69 -0.05 -2.36
C LYS A 125 -21.82 -0.51 -0.91
N MET A 126 -21.51 -1.78 -0.62
CA MET A 126 -21.53 -2.31 0.74
C MET A 126 -20.48 -1.67 1.66
N ASN A 127 -19.37 -1.19 1.10
CA ASN A 127 -18.24 -0.66 1.84
C ASN A 127 -18.20 0.88 1.89
N GLN A 128 -19.18 1.57 1.31
CA GLN A 128 -19.23 3.05 1.32
C GLN A 128 -19.24 3.62 2.75
N THR A 129 -19.74 2.83 3.70
CA THR A 129 -19.72 3.14 5.13
C THR A 129 -18.34 3.56 5.67
N PHE A 130 -17.26 2.97 5.15
CA PHE A 130 -15.89 3.27 5.55
C PHE A 130 -15.38 4.64 5.07
N ARG A 131 -16.06 5.26 4.11
CA ARG A 131 -15.70 6.56 3.51
C ARG A 131 -16.55 7.72 4.01
N TYR A 132 -17.63 7.45 4.76
CA TYR A 132 -18.53 8.52 5.16
C TYR A 132 -17.86 9.49 6.14
N GLU A 133 -17.85 10.75 5.72
CA GLU A 133 -17.43 11.89 6.53
C GLU A 133 -18.53 12.22 7.52
N ALA A 134 -18.38 11.71 8.73
CA ALA A 134 -19.19 12.11 9.86
C ALA A 134 -18.26 12.60 10.97
N GLU A 135 -18.74 13.58 11.73
CA GLU A 135 -18.06 14.11 12.90
C GLU A 135 -18.95 13.87 14.12
N SER A 136 -18.33 13.51 15.24
CA SER A 136 -19.01 13.35 16.52
C SER A 136 -18.15 13.92 17.64
N ASP A 137 -18.61 13.74 18.88
CA ASP A 137 -17.88 14.10 20.09
C ASP A 137 -16.43 13.59 20.11
N ASN A 138 -16.10 12.47 19.44
CA ASN A 138 -14.74 11.91 19.39
C ASN A 138 -13.90 12.40 18.19
N GLY A 139 -14.41 13.37 17.44
CA GLY A 139 -13.84 13.89 16.20
C GLY A 139 -14.36 13.14 14.98
N SER A 140 -13.51 12.98 13.97
CA SER A 140 -13.87 12.27 12.74
C SER A 140 -14.25 10.82 13.00
N GLN A 141 -15.35 10.40 12.38
CA GLN A 141 -15.83 9.01 12.36
C GLN A 141 -15.37 8.23 11.12
N MET A 142 -14.60 8.84 10.21
CA MET A 142 -13.98 8.10 9.10
C MET A 142 -13.00 7.07 9.65
N PHE A 143 -13.10 5.83 9.17
CA PHE A 143 -12.29 4.72 9.70
C PHE A 143 -10.78 4.99 9.60
N ILE A 144 -10.31 5.54 8.48
CA ILE A 144 -8.89 5.86 8.27
C ILE A 144 -8.40 6.92 9.27
N ASN A 145 -9.21 7.93 9.58
CA ASN A 145 -8.87 8.94 10.58
C ASN A 145 -8.79 8.35 11.98
N ILE A 146 -9.72 7.46 12.33
CA ILE A 146 -9.71 6.76 13.61
C ILE A 146 -8.43 5.92 13.74
N LEU A 147 -8.07 5.19 12.69
CA LEU A 147 -6.87 4.34 12.67
C LEU A 147 -5.59 5.18 12.80
N MET A 148 -5.46 6.24 12.01
CA MET A 148 -4.31 7.15 12.09
C MET A 148 -4.21 7.81 13.46
N LYS A 149 -5.33 8.26 14.04
CA LYS A 149 -5.38 8.83 15.39
C LYS A 149 -4.96 7.82 16.45
N ALA A 150 -5.43 6.57 16.36
CA ALA A 150 -5.08 5.51 17.31
C ALA A 150 -3.57 5.23 17.31
N VAL A 151 -2.96 5.22 16.11
CA VAL A 151 -1.51 5.01 15.95
C VAL A 151 -0.70 6.23 16.40
N THR A 152 -1.07 7.44 15.98
CA THR A 152 -0.35 8.68 16.35
C THR A 152 -0.46 9.01 17.83
N SER A 153 -1.58 8.68 18.47
CA SER A 153 -1.73 8.82 19.93
C SER A 153 -0.99 7.75 20.74
N GLY A 154 -0.43 6.72 20.08
CA GLY A 154 0.23 5.60 20.74
C GLY A 154 -0.71 4.64 21.46
N GLN A 155 -2.02 4.73 21.23
CA GLN A 155 -2.99 3.77 21.77
C GLN A 155 -2.81 2.39 21.15
N VAL A 156 -2.38 2.33 19.89
CA VAL A 156 -2.18 1.10 19.13
C VAL A 156 -0.85 1.16 18.40
N THR A 157 -0.12 0.04 18.40
CA THR A 157 1.16 -0.07 17.70
C THR A 157 0.93 -0.41 16.22
N ALA A 158 1.60 0.32 15.33
CA ALA A 158 1.64 0.02 13.90
C ALA A 158 2.87 -0.82 13.56
N PHE A 159 2.77 -1.65 12.52
CA PHE A 159 3.82 -2.55 12.07
C PHE A 159 4.05 -2.44 10.56
N GLU A 160 5.24 -2.76 10.07
CA GLU A 160 5.55 -2.81 8.64
C GLU A 160 4.98 -4.07 7.97
N ASP A 161 5.03 -5.19 8.70
CA ASP A 161 4.82 -6.53 8.18
C ASP A 161 3.51 -7.16 8.68
N ASP A 162 2.99 -8.13 7.91
CA ASP A 162 1.76 -8.83 8.25
C ASP A 162 1.90 -9.81 9.43
N ARG A 163 3.13 -10.01 9.92
CA ARG A 163 3.44 -10.84 11.09
C ARG A 163 3.65 -10.02 12.37
N PHE A 164 3.52 -8.70 12.31
CA PHE A 164 3.65 -7.80 13.46
C PHE A 164 5.01 -7.89 14.16
N THR A 165 6.10 -8.03 13.39
CA THR A 165 7.46 -8.18 13.92
C THR A 165 8.21 -6.86 14.03
N THR A 166 8.01 -5.95 13.08
CA THR A 166 8.74 -4.68 13.01
C THR A 166 7.81 -3.51 13.32
N PRO A 167 7.81 -2.97 14.55
CA PRO A 167 6.96 -1.85 14.93
C PRO A 167 7.44 -0.54 14.28
N ILE A 168 6.48 0.32 13.93
CA ILE A 168 6.69 1.65 13.33
C ILE A 168 6.08 2.70 14.27
N THR A 169 6.76 3.83 14.45
CA THR A 169 6.24 4.96 15.23
C THR A 169 5.15 5.71 14.47
N GLY A 170 4.18 6.30 15.17
CA GLY A 170 3.10 7.07 14.53
C GLY A 170 3.58 8.26 13.68
N GLU A 171 4.73 8.84 14.04
CA GLU A 171 5.40 9.85 13.21
C GLU A 171 5.86 9.26 11.88
N SER A 172 6.57 8.12 11.91
CA SER A 172 7.01 7.44 10.71
C SER A 172 5.84 6.97 9.85
N VAL A 173 4.72 6.55 10.46
CA VAL A 173 3.49 6.24 9.72
C VAL A 173 2.93 7.48 9.01
N THR A 174 2.87 8.62 9.69
CA THR A 174 2.43 9.88 9.09
C THR A 174 3.36 10.30 7.94
N GLN A 175 4.67 10.11 8.14
CA GLN A 175 5.70 10.35 7.12
C GLN A 175 5.74 9.28 6.02
N ALA A 176 5.17 8.09 6.17
CA ALA A 176 5.02 7.14 5.06
C ALA A 176 3.74 7.44 4.26
N SER A 177 2.73 7.95 4.96
CA SER A 177 1.39 8.21 4.42
C SER A 177 1.34 9.48 3.56
N ALA A 178 2.02 10.54 3.99
CA ALA A 178 2.00 11.84 3.32
C ALA A 178 2.64 11.82 1.91
N GLY A 179 2.40 12.87 1.12
CA GLY A 179 2.86 12.97 -0.27
C GLY A 179 4.37 13.12 -0.43
N ALA A 180 4.84 13.23 -1.68
CA ALA A 180 6.23 13.57 -1.96
C ALA A 180 6.60 14.94 -1.37
N MET A 181 7.89 15.13 -1.07
CA MET A 181 8.40 16.44 -0.67
C MET A 181 8.51 17.32 -1.91
N ASP A 182 7.92 18.50 -1.85
CA ASP A 182 7.99 19.52 -2.90
C ASP A 182 8.76 20.73 -2.36
N THR A 183 9.57 21.36 -3.22
CA THR A 183 10.40 22.49 -2.84
C THR A 183 9.87 23.75 -3.49
N VAL A 184 9.31 24.64 -2.68
CA VAL A 184 8.74 25.90 -3.15
C VAL A 184 9.71 27.04 -2.81
N PRO A 185 10.14 27.87 -3.79
CA PRO A 185 10.92 29.06 -3.51
C PRO A 185 10.05 30.11 -2.82
N GLN A 186 10.51 30.63 -1.68
CA GLN A 186 9.89 31.78 -1.04
C GLN A 186 10.65 33.05 -1.43
N VAL A 187 9.95 33.92 -2.15
CA VAL A 187 10.47 35.22 -2.60
C VAL A 187 10.27 36.29 -1.52
N ASP A 188 11.09 37.34 -1.57
CA ASP A 188 10.95 38.51 -0.71
C ASP A 188 9.65 39.27 -1.03
N PRO A 189 8.79 39.58 -0.03
CA PRO A 189 7.61 40.42 -0.24
C PRO A 189 7.90 41.82 -0.81
N GLN A 190 9.13 42.34 -0.65
CA GLN A 190 9.54 43.67 -1.12
C GLN A 190 10.27 43.65 -2.47
N ASP A 191 10.84 42.52 -2.89
CA ASP A 191 11.54 42.35 -4.17
C ASP A 191 11.28 40.94 -4.75
N PRO A 192 10.32 40.79 -5.67
CA PRO A 192 9.94 39.49 -6.24
C PRO A 192 11.06 38.74 -6.98
N SER A 193 12.17 39.41 -7.29
CA SER A 193 13.30 38.83 -8.03
C SER A 193 14.30 38.07 -7.14
N LYS A 194 14.18 38.19 -5.81
CA LYS A 194 15.09 37.58 -4.84
C LYS A 194 14.41 36.44 -4.09
N VAL A 195 14.96 35.22 -4.24
CA VAL A 195 14.57 34.06 -3.45
C VAL A 195 15.29 34.11 -2.10
N LEU A 196 14.54 34.24 -1.02
CA LEU A 196 15.09 34.34 0.34
C LEU A 196 15.43 32.98 0.92
N ARG A 197 14.58 31.98 0.67
CA ARG A 197 14.75 30.61 1.14
C ARG A 197 13.98 29.65 0.25
N TYR A 198 14.43 28.41 0.22
CA TYR A 198 13.62 27.31 -0.31
C TYR A 198 12.94 26.62 0.85
N VAL A 199 11.62 26.50 0.75
CA VAL A 199 10.81 25.81 1.75
C VAL A 199 10.47 24.44 1.19
N VAL A 200 10.91 23.40 1.89
CA VAL A 200 10.49 22.04 1.57
C VAL A 200 9.18 21.79 2.30
N THR A 201 8.10 21.78 1.53
CA THR A 201 6.74 21.51 1.99
C THR A 201 6.39 20.08 1.62
N ARG A 202 5.59 19.44 2.46
CA ARG A 202 5.06 18.11 2.18
C ARG A 202 3.56 18.19 1.97
N THR A 203 3.04 17.52 0.95
CA THR A 203 1.59 17.39 0.79
C THR A 203 1.00 16.65 1.99
N SER A 204 0.01 17.25 2.64
CA SER A 204 -0.70 16.64 3.75
C SER A 204 -1.39 15.34 3.31
N PHE A 205 -1.50 14.40 4.24
CA PHE A 205 -2.18 13.14 3.97
C PHE A 205 -3.69 13.38 3.94
N ASP A 206 -4.32 13.09 2.80
CA ASP A 206 -5.77 13.05 2.70
C ASP A 206 -6.28 11.60 2.93
N PRO A 207 -7.03 11.35 4.00
CA PRO A 207 -7.61 10.04 4.32
C PRO A 207 -8.49 9.48 3.19
N LYS A 208 -9.10 10.34 2.37
CA LYS A 208 -10.01 9.94 1.29
C LYS A 208 -9.31 9.24 0.13
N THR A 209 -7.99 9.39 0.02
CA THR A 209 -7.16 8.77 -1.02
C THR A 209 -6.96 7.28 -0.80
N VAL A 210 -7.22 6.78 0.42
CA VAL A 210 -7.21 5.35 0.72
C VAL A 210 -8.49 4.74 0.17
N LEU A 211 -8.34 3.85 -0.82
CA LEU A 211 -9.48 3.22 -1.51
C LEU A 211 -9.65 1.74 -1.16
N LYS A 212 -8.67 1.12 -0.51
CA LYS A 212 -8.71 -0.30 -0.16
C LYS A 212 -8.17 -0.53 1.24
N LEU A 213 -8.74 -1.52 1.91
CA LEU A 213 -8.21 -2.08 3.14
C LEU A 213 -7.80 -3.53 2.89
N ARG A 214 -6.75 -3.98 3.55
CA ARG A 214 -6.41 -5.40 3.64
C ARG A 214 -6.66 -5.89 5.05
N ILE A 215 -7.34 -7.02 5.16
CA ILE A 215 -7.67 -7.66 6.43
C ILE A 215 -7.00 -9.03 6.44
N LYS A 216 -6.31 -9.34 7.53
CA LYS A 216 -5.75 -10.66 7.81
C LYS A 216 -6.68 -11.35 8.81
N GLU A 217 -7.21 -12.49 8.42
CA GLU A 217 -8.16 -13.29 9.17
C GLU A 217 -7.62 -14.70 9.39
N GLU A 218 -8.06 -15.34 10.46
CA GLU A 218 -7.84 -16.75 10.74
C GLU A 218 -9.19 -17.45 10.88
N TRP A 219 -9.39 -18.46 10.06
CA TRP A 219 -10.59 -19.29 10.00
C TRP A 219 -10.26 -20.59 10.72
N VAL A 220 -10.90 -20.84 11.85
CA VAL A 220 -10.63 -21.99 12.73
C VAL A 220 -11.90 -22.81 12.89
N PHE A 221 -11.86 -24.09 12.54
CA PHE A 221 -12.93 -25.04 12.87
C PHE A 221 -12.63 -25.68 14.21
N ASP A 222 -13.50 -25.41 15.18
CA ASP A 222 -13.39 -25.96 16.52
C ASP A 222 -14.23 -27.23 16.68
N ARG A 223 -13.59 -28.30 17.16
CA ARG A 223 -14.22 -29.60 17.41
C ARG A 223 -15.20 -29.56 18.59
N GLU A 224 -14.92 -28.77 19.61
CA GLU A 224 -15.77 -28.71 20.81
C GLU A 224 -17.09 -28.00 20.51
N ALA A 225 -17.01 -26.80 19.92
CA ALA A 225 -18.20 -26.05 19.51
C ALA A 225 -18.86 -26.59 18.22
N SER A 226 -18.16 -27.45 17.46
CA SER A 226 -18.57 -27.94 16.13
C SER A 226 -18.96 -26.80 15.18
N ARG A 227 -18.22 -25.70 15.24
CA ARG A 227 -18.50 -24.46 14.51
C ARG A 227 -17.24 -23.85 13.97
N LEU A 228 -17.37 -23.14 12.86
CA LEU A 228 -16.28 -22.36 12.31
C LEU A 228 -16.25 -20.95 12.95
N PHE A 229 -15.10 -20.59 13.49
CA PHE A 229 -14.80 -19.26 13.99
C PHE A 229 -13.95 -18.48 12.99
N CYS A 230 -14.32 -17.22 12.76
CA CYS A 230 -13.49 -16.28 12.01
C CYS A 230 -12.94 -15.22 12.97
N ARG A 231 -11.61 -15.12 13.06
CA ARG A 231 -10.92 -14.11 13.87
C ARG A 231 -10.15 -13.14 13.01
N ILE A 232 -10.42 -11.86 13.15
CA ILE A 232 -9.62 -10.82 12.50
C ILE A 232 -8.34 -10.64 13.33
N LEU A 233 -7.18 -10.86 12.69
CA LEU A 233 -5.88 -10.69 13.32
C LEU A 233 -5.31 -9.29 13.07
N GLY A 234 -5.52 -8.73 11.88
CA GLY A 234 -4.99 -7.41 11.58
C GLY A 234 -5.66 -6.71 10.42
N ILE A 235 -5.53 -5.39 10.43
CA ILE A 235 -6.06 -4.50 9.40
C ILE A 235 -4.95 -3.60 8.91
N ALA A 236 -4.92 -3.37 7.60
CA ALA A 236 -3.94 -2.52 6.94
C ALA A 236 -4.60 -1.63 5.89
N PRO A 237 -4.48 -0.29 5.97
CA PRO A 237 -4.90 0.57 4.88
C PRO A 237 -3.92 0.46 3.71
N LEU A 238 -4.47 0.45 2.49
CA LEU A 238 -3.70 0.36 1.26
C LEU A 238 -3.73 1.70 0.51
N LYS A 239 -2.55 2.22 0.20
CA LYS A 239 -2.38 3.42 -0.63
C LYS A 239 -2.31 3.01 -2.10
N SER A 240 -3.19 3.60 -2.91
CA SER A 240 -3.09 3.47 -4.37
C SER A 240 -1.85 4.21 -4.87
N GLN A 241 -1.07 3.55 -5.73
CA GLN A 241 0.06 4.22 -6.39
C GLN A 241 -0.44 4.91 -7.65
N PHE A 242 0.01 6.14 -7.89
CA PHE A 242 -0.23 6.85 -9.13
C PHE A 242 1.06 6.88 -9.95
N MET A 243 0.93 6.69 -11.27
CA MET A 243 2.02 6.97 -12.20
C MET A 243 2.30 8.49 -12.23
N PRO A 244 3.49 8.92 -12.67
CA PRO A 244 3.77 10.34 -12.91
C PRO A 244 2.78 11.03 -13.87
N ASP A 245 2.11 10.26 -14.74
CA ASP A 245 1.04 10.71 -15.65
C ASP A 245 -0.35 10.86 -14.96
N GLY A 246 -0.43 10.72 -13.64
CA GLY A 246 -1.69 10.83 -12.87
C GLY A 246 -2.64 9.65 -12.99
N ARG A 247 -2.35 8.64 -13.83
CA ARG A 247 -3.11 7.39 -13.92
C ARG A 247 -2.78 6.46 -12.74
N GLU A 248 -3.78 5.78 -12.20
CA GLU A 248 -3.58 4.74 -11.17
C GLU A 248 -2.67 3.63 -11.73
N ARG A 249 -1.56 3.37 -11.05
CA ARG A 249 -0.75 2.19 -11.32
C ARG A 249 -1.52 0.97 -10.81
N PRO A 250 -1.59 -0.13 -11.58
CA PRO A 250 -2.16 -1.38 -11.09
C PRO A 250 -1.29 -1.91 -9.94
N GLY A 251 -1.72 -1.65 -8.71
CA GLY A 251 -1.02 -2.03 -7.50
C GLY A 251 -1.35 -1.09 -6.35
N SER A 252 -1.47 -1.67 -5.16
CA SER A 252 -1.65 -0.93 -3.92
C SER A 252 -0.59 -1.36 -2.92
N THR A 253 -0.04 -0.40 -2.19
CA THR A 253 0.98 -0.65 -1.17
C THR A 253 0.33 -0.61 0.20
N VAL A 254 0.70 -1.57 1.05
CA VAL A 254 0.33 -1.55 2.47
C VAL A 254 1.02 -0.35 3.12
N MET A 255 0.25 0.49 3.82
CA MET A 255 0.82 1.62 4.55
C MET A 255 1.46 1.13 5.85
N PHE A 256 0.68 0.40 6.66
CA PHE A 256 1.11 -0.24 7.91
C PHE A 256 0.06 -1.29 8.31
N TRP A 257 0.45 -2.22 9.18
CA TRP A 257 -0.41 -3.20 9.81
C TRP A 257 -0.74 -2.80 11.24
N VAL A 258 -1.98 -3.03 11.64
CA VAL A 258 -2.43 -2.89 13.03
C VAL A 258 -2.98 -4.22 13.51
N TYR A 259 -2.58 -4.63 14.72
CA TYR A 259 -3.14 -5.80 15.37
C TYR A 259 -4.57 -5.52 15.81
N TYR A 260 -5.53 -6.27 15.27
CA TYR A 260 -6.95 -5.97 15.45
C TYR A 260 -7.43 -6.15 16.89
N PRO A 261 -7.04 -7.18 17.66
CA PRO A 261 -7.43 -7.31 19.06
C PRO A 261 -7.09 -6.07 19.92
N ASP A 262 -5.94 -5.44 19.69
CA ASP A 262 -5.54 -4.20 20.38
C ASP A 262 -6.36 -2.99 19.93
N LEU A 263 -6.88 -3.03 18.71
CA LEU A 263 -7.70 -1.97 18.12
C LEU A 263 -9.17 -2.04 18.59
N ARG A 264 -9.68 -3.20 19.02
CA ARG A 264 -11.09 -3.38 19.44
C ARG A 264 -11.55 -2.37 20.50
N PRO A 265 -10.83 -2.13 21.61
CA PRO A 265 -11.25 -1.17 22.64
C PRO A 265 -11.28 0.29 22.15
N VAL A 266 -10.59 0.59 21.05
CA VAL A 266 -10.68 1.89 20.39
C VAL A 266 -11.96 1.92 19.56
N LEU A 267 -12.20 0.90 18.74
CA LEU A 267 -13.34 0.84 17.80
C LEU A 267 -14.72 0.80 18.47
N THR A 268 -14.83 0.28 19.69
CA THR A 268 -16.10 0.30 20.45
C THR A 268 -16.57 1.72 20.82
N LYS A 269 -15.65 2.68 20.86
CA LYS A 269 -15.92 4.09 21.22
C LYS A 269 -16.27 4.96 20.02
N TYR A 270 -16.12 4.43 18.81
CA TYR A 270 -16.44 5.13 17.57
C TYR A 270 -17.65 4.48 16.91
N GLU A 271 -18.53 5.33 16.40
CA GLU A 271 -19.80 4.89 15.84
C GLU A 271 -19.81 5.01 14.33
N VAL A 272 -20.28 3.96 13.68
CA VAL A 272 -20.39 3.85 12.23
C VAL A 272 -21.59 4.64 11.70
N TYR A 273 -21.39 5.36 10.60
CA TYR A 273 -22.49 6.01 9.89
C TYR A 273 -23.25 5.05 9.00
N ASN A 274 -24.54 4.88 9.30
CA ASN A 274 -25.48 4.17 8.45
C ASN A 274 -26.62 5.12 8.01
N PRO A 275 -26.73 5.46 6.72
CA PRO A 275 -27.77 6.37 6.24
C PRO A 275 -29.19 5.79 6.39
N LYS A 276 -29.33 4.46 6.52
CA LYS A 276 -30.63 3.80 6.69
C LYS A 276 -31.07 3.64 8.15
N ASN A 277 -30.16 3.87 9.10
CA ASN A 277 -30.46 3.77 10.52
C ASN A 277 -30.37 5.18 11.14
N MET A 278 -31.54 5.82 11.29
CA MET A 278 -31.69 7.14 11.92
C MET A 278 -31.85 7.06 13.45
N GLY A 279 -31.71 5.87 14.04
CA GLY A 279 -31.80 5.67 15.48
C GLY A 279 -30.59 6.23 16.23
N ASN A 280 -30.81 6.65 17.49
CA ASN A 280 -29.77 7.21 18.36
C ASN A 280 -28.65 6.22 18.75
N SER A 281 -28.91 4.91 18.72
CA SER A 281 -27.88 3.88 18.93
C SER A 281 -27.32 3.44 17.59
N ARG A 282 -26.24 4.10 17.17
CA ARG A 282 -25.49 3.72 15.97
C ARG A 282 -24.61 2.53 16.30
N MET A 283 -24.45 1.64 15.32
CA MET A 283 -23.54 0.50 15.40
C MET A 283 -22.09 0.99 15.62
N THR A 284 -21.30 0.26 16.40
CA THR A 284 -19.88 0.61 16.59
C THR A 284 -19.01 0.04 15.47
N TRP A 285 -17.80 0.57 15.28
CA TRP A 285 -16.87 0.03 14.29
C TRP A 285 -16.48 -1.42 14.62
N GLU A 286 -16.35 -1.74 15.90
CA GLU A 286 -16.04 -3.10 16.36
C GLU A 286 -17.15 -4.06 15.93
N GLU A 287 -18.40 -3.74 16.25
CA GLU A 287 -19.56 -4.57 15.89
C GLU A 287 -19.66 -4.79 14.38
N LEU A 288 -19.35 -3.77 13.55
CA LEU A 288 -19.37 -3.89 12.08
C LEU A 288 -18.37 -4.91 11.57
N PHE A 289 -17.17 -4.95 12.15
CA PHE A 289 -16.13 -5.91 11.79
C PHE A 289 -16.45 -7.32 12.30
N GLU A 290 -16.92 -7.45 13.55
CA GLU A 290 -17.30 -8.74 14.14
C GLU A 290 -18.49 -9.39 13.42
N SER A 291 -19.51 -8.59 13.06
CA SER A 291 -20.64 -9.03 12.25
C SER A 291 -20.31 -9.20 10.76
N ARG A 292 -19.08 -8.86 10.36
CA ARG A 292 -18.57 -8.96 8.98
C ARG A 292 -19.47 -8.24 7.96
N MET A 293 -20.04 -7.09 8.32
CA MET A 293 -20.88 -6.31 7.42
C MET A 293 -20.05 -5.50 6.42
N PHE A 294 -19.29 -6.21 5.58
CA PHE A 294 -18.49 -5.65 4.50
C PHE A 294 -18.33 -6.66 3.37
N SER A 295 -18.07 -6.16 2.17
CA SER A 295 -17.76 -6.96 0.99
C SER A 295 -16.25 -7.03 0.80
N SER A 296 -15.70 -8.21 0.52
CA SER A 296 -14.26 -8.40 0.30
C SER A 296 -13.98 -9.64 -0.53
N TYR A 297 -12.79 -9.70 -1.12
CA TYR A 297 -12.30 -10.86 -1.87
C TYR A 297 -10.95 -11.32 -1.33
N ILE A 298 -10.67 -12.62 -1.49
CA ILE A 298 -9.43 -13.23 -1.01
C ILE A 298 -8.30 -12.91 -1.99
N VAL A 299 -7.16 -12.47 -1.47
CA VAL A 299 -5.94 -12.19 -2.27
C VAL A 299 -4.77 -13.09 -1.96
N LYS A 300 -4.83 -13.79 -0.82
CA LYS A 300 -3.83 -14.74 -0.35
C LYS A 300 -4.47 -15.64 0.71
N SER A 301 -4.08 -16.91 0.73
CA SER A 301 -4.44 -17.89 1.76
C SER A 301 -3.20 -18.69 2.16
N THR A 302 -3.24 -19.37 3.31
CA THR A 302 -2.27 -20.42 3.66
C THR A 302 -2.61 -21.78 3.04
N ILE A 303 -3.89 -22.01 2.74
CA ILE A 303 -4.38 -23.21 2.04
C ILE A 303 -3.61 -23.41 0.74
N ASP A 304 -3.00 -24.60 0.60
CA ASP A 304 -2.26 -25.04 -0.59
C ASP A 304 -1.17 -24.05 -1.06
N ASN A 305 -0.71 -23.14 -0.19
CA ASN A 305 0.21 -22.06 -0.52
C ASN A 305 1.52 -22.16 0.26
N SER A 306 2.29 -23.21 -0.02
CA SER A 306 3.60 -23.44 0.61
C SER A 306 4.60 -22.30 0.38
N ALA A 307 4.47 -21.60 -0.75
CA ALA A 307 5.36 -20.50 -1.12
C ALA A 307 4.95 -19.13 -0.54
N ASN A 308 3.85 -19.05 0.23
CA ASN A 308 3.34 -17.82 0.85
C ASN A 308 3.15 -16.67 -0.16
N ARG A 309 2.75 -16.99 -1.40
CA ARG A 309 2.60 -16.03 -2.51
C ARG A 309 1.19 -15.45 -2.54
N ASN A 310 1.04 -14.22 -3.04
CA ASN A 310 -0.27 -13.67 -3.35
C ASN A 310 -0.83 -14.33 -4.61
N ILE A 311 -2.16 -14.42 -4.71
CA ILE A 311 -2.86 -15.02 -5.88
C ILE A 311 -2.42 -14.34 -7.18
N ARG A 312 -2.34 -13.00 -7.16
CA ARG A 312 -1.90 -12.18 -8.30
C ARG A 312 -0.47 -12.45 -8.77
N THR A 313 0.37 -13.12 -7.97
CA THR A 313 1.76 -13.42 -8.36
C THR A 313 1.84 -14.60 -9.31
N TYR A 314 0.94 -15.59 -9.18
CA TYR A 314 0.93 -16.77 -10.05
C TYR A 314 -0.22 -16.77 -11.07
N ILE A 315 -1.36 -16.12 -10.76
CA ILE A 315 -2.43 -15.84 -11.73
C ILE A 315 -2.40 -14.36 -12.10
N LYS A 316 -1.99 -14.06 -13.34
CA LYS A 316 -1.87 -12.67 -13.82
C LYS A 316 -3.23 -12.07 -14.19
N ASP A 317 -4.13 -12.89 -14.70
CA ASP A 317 -5.45 -12.46 -15.16
C ASP A 317 -6.34 -12.08 -13.97
N PRO A 318 -6.84 -10.83 -13.91
CA PRO A 318 -7.62 -10.37 -12.76
C PRO A 318 -8.88 -11.18 -12.47
N ILE A 319 -9.55 -11.66 -13.54
CA ILE A 319 -10.80 -12.43 -13.42
C ILE A 319 -10.52 -13.81 -12.83
N LEU A 320 -9.48 -14.50 -13.34
CA LEU A 320 -9.09 -15.80 -12.83
C LEU A 320 -8.57 -15.71 -11.38
N ALA A 321 -7.90 -14.60 -11.03
CA ALA A 321 -7.46 -14.37 -9.66
C ALA A 321 -8.64 -14.20 -8.69
N LEU A 322 -9.74 -13.59 -9.13
CA LEU A 322 -10.96 -13.48 -8.33
C LEU A 322 -11.63 -14.85 -8.17
N LEU A 323 -11.73 -15.62 -9.25
CA LEU A 323 -12.31 -16.97 -9.23
C LEU A 323 -11.53 -17.91 -8.30
N GLU A 324 -10.20 -17.81 -8.28
CA GLU A 324 -9.35 -18.55 -7.34
C GLU A 324 -9.65 -18.14 -5.88
N GLY A 325 -9.82 -16.83 -5.63
CA GLY A 325 -10.22 -16.33 -4.32
C GLY A 325 -11.58 -16.86 -3.87
N ASP A 326 -12.54 -16.97 -4.79
CA ASP A 326 -13.86 -17.56 -4.53
C ASP A 326 -13.76 -19.08 -4.29
N ALA A 327 -12.93 -19.80 -5.06
CA ALA A 327 -12.68 -21.22 -4.85
C ALA A 327 -12.10 -21.52 -3.46
N ILE A 328 -11.16 -20.69 -2.99
CA ILE A 328 -10.60 -20.77 -1.62
C ILE A 328 -11.70 -20.53 -0.58
N LYS A 329 -12.57 -19.54 -0.81
CA LYS A 329 -13.69 -19.24 0.09
C LYS A 329 -14.65 -20.42 0.19
N GLU A 330 -15.02 -21.02 -0.94
CA GLU A 330 -15.88 -22.22 -0.98
C GLU A 330 -15.20 -23.40 -0.28
N LYS A 331 -13.89 -23.59 -0.45
CA LYS A 331 -13.16 -24.66 0.24
C LYS A 331 -13.23 -24.51 1.76
N ILE A 332 -13.06 -23.28 2.28
CA ILE A 332 -13.19 -23.01 3.72
C ILE A 332 -14.63 -23.26 4.19
N PHE A 333 -15.62 -22.88 3.39
CA PHE A 333 -17.03 -23.08 3.72
C PHE A 333 -17.42 -24.57 3.73
N ASN A 334 -16.90 -25.37 2.80
CA ASN A 334 -17.18 -26.81 2.75
C ASN A 334 -16.64 -27.55 3.97
N TYR A 335 -15.53 -27.10 4.58
CA TYR A 335 -15.03 -27.66 5.85
C TYR A 335 -16.01 -27.50 7.02
N GLU A 336 -16.97 -26.57 6.97
CA GLU A 336 -18.01 -26.45 7.99
C GLU A 336 -19.20 -27.40 7.71
N GLN A 337 -19.42 -27.78 6.46
CA GLN A 337 -20.55 -28.61 6.04
C GLN A 337 -20.24 -30.12 6.05
N ASP A 338 -18.97 -30.50 5.89
CA ASP A 338 -18.48 -31.89 5.84
C ASP A 338 -18.14 -32.45 7.23
#